data_AF-A0AA86T719-F1
#
_entry.id   AF-A0AA86T719-F1
#
_cell.length_a   1.000
_cell.length_b   1.000
_cell.length_c   1.000
_cell.angle_alpha   90.00
_cell.angle_beta   90.00
_cell.angle_gamma   90.00
#
_symmetry.space_group_name_H-M   'P 1'
#
loop_
_entity.id
_entity.type
_entity.pdbx_description
1 polymer ?
#
loop_
_entity_poly.entity_id
_entity_poly.type
_entity_poly.pdbx_seq_one_letter_code
_entity_poly.pdbx_strand_id
1 'polypeptide(L)'
;MSEFAKYALYFLIGGLVVSVSSYLGAKGEGFLAAFASTFPAITGVTFMLIQMNGGTDSTLIYAKHLLWFVPPWLAYVGFMIFGLNRFGFWPTMAGSLTVYMCCVGLLRLALK
;
A
#
# COMPACT_ATOMS: atom_id res chain seq x y z
N MET A 1 -10.26 -11.60 -21.87
CA MET A 1 -8.93 -12.08 -21.43
C MET A 1 -9.15 -13.38 -20.65
N SER A 2 -8.33 -14.41 -20.83
CA SER A 2 -8.45 -15.63 -20.02
C SER A 2 -8.08 -15.35 -18.56
N GLU A 3 -8.63 -16.11 -17.60
CA GLU A 3 -8.32 -15.96 -16.17
C GLU A 3 -6.81 -16.07 -15.91
N PHE A 4 -6.13 -16.99 -16.60
CA PHE A 4 -4.68 -17.11 -16.53
C PHE A 4 -3.96 -15.81 -16.94
N ALA A 5 -4.34 -15.23 -18.08
CA ALA A 5 -3.74 -13.98 -18.56
C ALA A 5 -4.00 -12.80 -17.61
N LYS A 6 -5.18 -12.77 -16.96
CA LYS A 6 -5.52 -11.78 -15.93
C LYS A 6 -4.58 -11.87 -14.71
N TYR A 7 -4.42 -13.06 -14.13
CA TYR A 7 -3.54 -13.24 -12.97
C TYR A 7 -2.06 -13.06 -13.33
N ALA A 8 -1.64 -13.48 -14.52
CA ALA A 8 -0.30 -13.23 -15.02
C ALA A 8 -0.01 -11.72 -15.14
N LEU A 9 -0.97 -10.94 -15.65
CA LEU A 9 -0.86 -9.48 -15.71
C LEU A 9 -0.76 -8.85 -14.32
N TYR A 10 -1.57 -9.29 -13.35
CA TYR A 10 -1.49 -8.79 -11.98
C TYR A 10 -0.14 -9.10 -11.33
N PHE A 11 0.39 -10.31 -11.55
CA PHE A 11 1.73 -10.69 -11.11
C PHE A 11 2.81 -9.81 -11.74
N LEU A 12 2.74 -9.57 -13.05
CA LEU A 12 3.71 -8.71 -13.76
C LEU A 12 3.69 -7.27 -13.24
N ILE A 13 2.50 -6.70 -13.01
CA ILE A 13 2.37 -5.34 -12.46
C ILE A 13 3.00 -5.28 -11.06
N GLY A 14 2.66 -6.24 -10.19
CA GLY A 14 3.23 -6.31 -8.84
C GLY A 14 4.74 -6.50 -8.85
N GLY A 15 5.23 -7.46 -9.64
CA GLY A 15 6.66 -7.75 -9.79
C GLY A 15 7.44 -6.56 -10.36
N LEU A 16 6.87 -5.84 -11.32
CA LEU A 16 7.49 -4.65 -11.90
C LEU A 16 7.60 -3.51 -10.86
N VAL A 17 6.54 -3.24 -10.10
CA VAL A 17 6.55 -2.22 -9.04
C VAL A 17 7.63 -2.53 -7.99
N VAL A 18 7.71 -3.78 -7.53
CA VAL A 18 8.71 -4.21 -6.53
C VAL A 18 10.12 -4.15 -7.11
N SER A 19 10.32 -4.56 -8.36
CA SER A 19 11.63 -4.56 -9.00
C SER A 19 12.16 -3.14 -9.22
N VAL A 20 11.31 -2.24 -9.75
CA VAL A 20 11.68 -0.84 -10.02
C VAL A 20 11.97 -0.11 -8.72
N SER A 21 11.11 -0.23 -7.71
CA SER A 21 11.31 0.42 -6.42
C SER A 21 12.59 -0.07 -5.72
N SER A 22 12.85 -1.37 -5.75
CA SER A 22 14.05 -1.97 -5.14
C SER A 22 15.32 -1.55 -5.88
N TYR A 23 15.29 -1.52 -7.21
CA TYR A 23 16.41 -1.05 -8.04
C TYR A 23 16.75 0.42 -7.77
N LEU A 24 15.73 1.30 -7.74
CA LEU A 24 15.91 2.73 -7.45
C LEU A 24 16.38 2.93 -6.01
N GLY A 25 15.82 2.19 -5.06
CA GLY A 25 16.20 2.24 -3.65
C GLY A 25 17.66 1.84 -3.44
N ALA A 26 18.11 0.77 -4.10
CA ALA A 26 19.50 0.32 -4.05
C ALA A 26 20.50 1.34 -4.64
N LYS A 27 20.05 2.24 -5.53
CA LYS A 27 20.84 3.35 -6.06
C LYS A 27 20.86 4.60 -5.17
N GLY A 28 20.12 4.60 -4.06
CA GLY A 28 19.96 5.78 -3.20
C GLY A 28 18.91 6.78 -3.70
N GLU A 29 18.18 6.48 -4.78
CA GLU A 29 17.12 7.32 -5.34
C GLU A 29 15.82 7.17 -4.53
N GLY A 30 15.87 7.54 -3.24
CA GLY A 30 14.80 7.25 -2.27
C GLY A 30 13.44 7.80 -2.67
N PHE A 31 13.39 9.00 -3.26
CA PHE A 31 12.13 9.60 -3.72
C PHE A 31 11.50 8.81 -4.87
N LEU A 32 12.30 8.44 -5.89
CA LEU A 32 11.81 7.67 -7.03
C LEU A 32 11.43 6.24 -6.62
N ALA A 33 12.17 5.64 -5.70
CA ALA A 33 11.85 4.34 -5.11
C ALA A 33 10.50 4.38 -4.37
N ALA A 34 10.27 5.41 -3.56
CA ALA A 34 9.01 5.63 -2.86
C ALA A 34 7.86 5.85 -3.86
N PHE A 35 8.03 6.73 -4.84
CA PHE A 35 7.05 6.99 -5.89
C PHE A 35 6.67 5.70 -6.63
N ALA A 36 7.67 4.91 -7.08
CA ALA A 36 7.42 3.66 -7.77
C ALA A 36 6.62 2.67 -6.91
N SER A 37 6.95 2.57 -5.61
CA SER A 37 6.27 1.68 -4.65
C SER A 37 4.84 2.11 -4.35
N THR A 38 4.58 3.43 -4.34
CA THR A 38 3.27 4.00 -3.99
C THR A 38 2.42 4.33 -5.20
N PHE A 39 2.91 4.09 -6.42
CA PHE A 39 2.16 4.36 -7.63
C PHE A 39 0.83 3.57 -7.60
N PRO A 40 -0.33 4.23 -7.76
CA PRO A 40 -1.63 3.64 -7.47
C PRO A 40 -2.14 2.71 -8.59
N ALA A 41 -1.29 1.82 -9.11
CA ALA A 41 -1.66 0.89 -10.19
C ALA A 41 -2.76 -0.07 -9.74
N ILE A 42 -2.55 -0.77 -8.61
CA ILE A 42 -3.53 -1.73 -8.09
C ILE A 42 -4.83 -1.00 -7.73
N THR A 43 -4.73 0.09 -6.97
CA THR A 43 -5.88 0.90 -6.58
C THR A 43 -6.67 1.42 -7.78
N GLY A 44 -5.99 1.87 -8.83
CA GLY A 44 -6.63 2.33 -10.07
C GLY A 44 -7.41 1.21 -10.76
N VAL A 45 -6.82 0.01 -10.87
CA VAL A 45 -7.52 -1.18 -11.39
C VAL A 45 -8.72 -1.55 -10.52
N THR A 46 -8.56 -1.50 -9.19
CA THR A 46 -9.66 -1.74 -8.25
C THR A 46 -10.79 -0.74 -8.43
N PHE A 47 -10.51 0.55 -8.62
CA PHE A 47 -11.53 1.56 -8.91
C PHE A 47 -12.30 1.25 -10.19
N MET A 48 -11.60 0.88 -11.27
CA MET A 48 -12.25 0.50 -12.53
C MET A 48 -13.17 -0.71 -12.34
N LEU A 49 -12.69 -1.74 -11.64
CA LEU A 49 -13.47 -2.96 -11.40
C LEU A 49 -14.70 -2.69 -10.52
N ILE A 50 -14.57 -1.89 -9.46
CA ILE A 50 -15.70 -1.51 -8.62
C ILE A 50 -16.70 -0.68 -9.44
N GLN A 51 -16.23 0.27 -10.25
CA GLN A 51 -17.11 1.06 -11.11
C GLN A 51 -17.89 0.21 -12.10
N MET A 52 -17.23 -0.77 -12.73
CA MET A 52 -17.85 -1.66 -13.71
C MET A 52 -18.89 -2.62 -13.11
N ASN A 53 -18.70 -3.06 -11.86
CA ASN A 53 -19.54 -4.09 -11.24
C ASN A 53 -20.52 -3.56 -10.19
N GLY A 54 -20.21 -2.44 -9.54
CA GLY A 54 -20.95 -1.87 -8.42
C GLY A 54 -21.36 -0.40 -8.58
N GLY A 55 -20.98 0.24 -9.69
CA GLY A 55 -21.35 1.62 -10.02
C GLY A 55 -20.69 2.69 -9.14
N THR A 56 -21.09 3.94 -9.38
CA THR A 56 -20.46 5.13 -8.80
C THR A 56 -20.54 5.20 -7.28
N ASP A 57 -21.67 4.80 -6.69
CA ASP A 57 -21.84 4.87 -5.23
C ASP A 57 -20.88 3.92 -4.51
N SER A 58 -20.72 2.69 -5.00
CA SER A 58 -19.76 1.72 -4.48
C SER A 58 -18.32 2.22 -4.61
N THR A 59 -18.00 2.82 -5.75
CA THR A 59 -16.69 3.44 -6.01
C THR A 59 -16.39 4.56 -5.03
N LEU A 60 -17.35 5.45 -4.78
CA LEU A 60 -17.21 6.56 -3.83
C LEU A 60 -17.08 6.07 -2.39
N ILE A 61 -17.86 5.07 -1.98
CA ILE A 61 -17.75 4.45 -0.66
C ILE A 61 -16.35 3.87 -0.48
N TYR A 62 -15.85 3.11 -1.45
CA TYR A 62 -14.49 2.56 -1.40
C TYR A 62 -13.43 3.66 -1.30
N ALA A 63 -13.53 4.72 -2.11
CA ALA A 63 -12.59 5.85 -2.06
C ALA A 63 -12.54 6.51 -0.66
N LYS A 64 -13.71 6.75 -0.06
CA LYS A 64 -13.82 7.33 1.28
C LYS A 64 -13.19 6.44 2.35
N HIS A 65 -13.44 5.13 2.27
CA HIS A 65 -12.84 4.17 3.21
C HIS A 65 -11.33 4.06 3.03
N LEU A 66 -10.84 4.13 1.79
CA LEU A 66 -9.41 4.07 1.50
C LEU A 66 -8.64 5.24 2.13
N LEU A 67 -9.23 6.44 2.20
CA LEU A 67 -8.60 7.60 2.87
C LEU A 67 -8.29 7.35 4.35
N TRP A 68 -9.13 6.56 5.04
CA TRP A 68 -8.88 6.22 6.44
C TRP A 68 -7.65 5.33 6.65
N PHE A 69 -7.06 4.76 5.60
CA PHE A 69 -5.81 4.00 5.71
C PHE A 69 -4.55 4.88 5.62
N VAL A 70 -4.69 6.17 5.34
CA VAL A 70 -3.56 7.11 5.32
C VAL A 70 -2.94 7.30 6.72
N PRO A 71 -3.71 7.52 7.82
CA PRO A 71 -3.11 7.65 9.15
C PRO A 71 -2.35 6.40 9.64
N PRO A 72 -2.87 5.16 9.51
CA PRO A 72 -2.10 3.95 9.81
C PRO A 72 -0.82 3.84 9.00
N TRP A 73 -0.86 4.20 7.71
CA TRP A 73 0.32 4.21 6.85
C TRP A 73 1.37 5.23 7.32
N LEU A 74 0.96 6.44 7.70
CA LEU A 74 1.86 7.45 8.26
C LEU A 74 2.50 6.96 9.57
N ALA A 75 1.73 6.30 10.44
CA ALA A 75 2.26 5.71 11.66
C ALA A 75 3.29 4.60 11.39
N TYR A 76 3.01 3.72 10.41
CA TYR A 76 3.93 2.68 9.95
C TYR A 76 5.26 3.25 9.45
N VAL A 77 5.21 4.24 8.54
CA VAL A 77 6.42 4.86 7.96
C VAL A 77 7.17 5.67 9.02
N GLY A 78 6.45 6.41 9.86
CA GLY A 78 7.05 7.18 10.96
C GLY A 78 7.82 6.28 11.94
N PHE A 79 7.25 5.12 12.29
CA PHE A 79 7.95 4.13 13.11
C PHE A 79 9.18 3.56 12.39
N MET A 80 9.09 3.28 11.08
CA MET A 80 10.25 2.83 10.29
C MET A 80 11.39 3.84 10.35
N ILE A 81 11.11 5.13 10.09
CA ILE A 81 12.10 6.21 10.11
C ILE A 81 12.78 6.31 11.49
N PHE A 82 11.99 6.23 12.56
CA PHE A 82 12.49 6.36 13.92
C PHE A 82 13.27 5.14 14.41
N GLY A 83 12.79 3.93 14.09
CA GLY A 83 13.32 2.69 14.63
C GLY A 83 14.54 2.15 13.89
N LEU A 84 14.71 2.47 12.61
CA LEU A 84 15.71 1.82 11.76
C LEU A 84 17.14 1.94 12.32
N ASN A 85 17.52 3.13 12.78
CA ASN A 85 18.84 3.39 13.37
C ASN A 85 18.97 2.91 14.83
N ARG A 86 17.87 2.56 15.50
CA ARG A 86 17.84 2.24 16.94
C ARG A 86 17.77 0.74 17.21
N PHE A 87 16.97 0.02 16.43
CA PHE A 87 16.67 -1.38 16.64
C PHE A 87 17.11 -2.27 15.47
N GLY A 88 17.64 -1.67 14.39
CA GLY A 88 17.93 -2.37 13.14
C GLY A 88 16.66 -2.68 12.34
N PHE A 89 16.83 -3.30 11.16
CA PHE A 89 15.75 -3.49 10.20
C PHE A 89 14.64 -4.43 10.70
N TRP A 90 14.98 -5.67 11.08
CA TRP A 90 13.96 -6.70 11.37
C TRP A 90 13.04 -6.35 12.56
N PRO A 91 13.54 -5.89 13.72
CA PRO A 91 12.68 -5.50 14.82
C PRO A 91 11.82 -4.27 14.47
N THR A 92 12.40 -3.31 13.73
CA THR A 92 11.66 -2.11 13.29
C THR A 92 10.53 -2.48 12.33
N MET A 93 10.79 -3.38 11.37
CA MET A 93 9.78 -3.85 10.43
C MET A 93 8.60 -4.53 11.15
N ALA A 94 8.89 -5.43 12.09
CA ALA A 94 7.86 -6.08 12.90
C ALA A 94 7.07 -5.07 13.75
N GLY A 95 7.76 -4.10 14.36
CA GLY A 95 7.14 -3.02 15.13
C GLY A 95 6.24 -2.13 14.27
N SER A 96 6.70 -1.70 13.10
CA SER A 96 5.93 -0.89 12.16
C SER A 96 4.66 -1.61 11.70
N LEU A 97 4.74 -2.90 11.36
CA LEU A 97 3.56 -3.70 11.01
C LEU A 97 2.58 -3.81 12.19
N THR A 98 3.09 -3.98 13.40
CA THR A 98 2.26 -4.03 14.61
C THR A 98 1.52 -2.70 14.83
N VAL A 99 2.23 -1.57 14.73
CA VAL A 99 1.65 -0.22 14.83
C VAL A 99 0.57 -0.02 13.77
N TYR A 100 0.83 -0.40 12.52
CA TYR A 100 -0.15 -0.32 11.44
C TYR A 100 -1.45 -1.06 11.79
N MET A 101 -1.34 -2.32 12.20
CA MET A 101 -2.49 -3.17 12.54
C MET A 101 -3.26 -2.62 13.74
N CYS A 102 -2.56 -2.11 14.76
CA CYS A 102 -3.18 -1.45 15.91
C CYS A 102 -3.97 -0.21 15.47
N CYS A 103 -3.39 0.67 14.64
CA CYS A 103 -4.07 1.85 14.12
C CYS A 103 -5.31 1.50 13.30
N VAL A 104 -5.23 0.48 12.43
CA VAL A 104 -6.40 -0.02 11.67
C VAL A 104 -7.48 -0.55 12.62
N GLY A 105 -7.09 -1.30 13.66
CA GLY A 105 -8.01 -1.80 14.68
C GLY A 105 -8.75 -0.66 15.41
N LEU A 106 -8.01 0.36 15.85
CA LEU A 106 -8.57 1.55 16.51
C LEU A 106 -9.51 2.32 15.59
N LEU A 107 -9.12 2.55 14.33
CA LEU A 107 -9.99 3.21 13.35
C LEU A 107 -11.28 2.44 13.11
N ARG A 108 -11.19 1.12 12.96
CA ARG A 108 -12.38 0.29 12.80
C ARG A 108 -13.32 0.37 14.00
N LEU A 109 -12.78 0.51 15.21
CA LEU A 109 -13.59 0.72 16.42
C LEU A 109 -14.21 2.12 16.48
N ALA A 110 -13.51 3.14 15.97
CA ALA A 110 -13.98 4.53 15.97
C ALA A 110 -14.99 4.83 14.85
N LEU A 111 -14.91 4.13 13.72
CA LEU A 111 -15.78 4.27 12.55
C LEU A 111 -16.99 3.32 12.58
N LYS A 112 -17.21 2.62 13.70
CA LYS A 112 -18.37 1.75 13.92
C LYS A 112 -19.65 2.55 14.13
#